data_AF-A0A821RN47-F1
#
_entry.id   AF-A0A821RN47-F1
#
_cell.length_a   1.000
_cell.length_b   1.000
_cell.length_c   1.000
_cell.angle_alpha   90.00
_cell.angle_beta   90.00
_cell.angle_gamma   90.00
#
_symmetry.space_group_name_H-M   'P 1'
#
loop_
_entity.id
_entity.type
_entity.pdbx_description
1 polymer ?
#
loop_
_entity_poly.entity_id
_entity_poly.type
_entity_poly.pdbx_seq_one_letter_code
_entity_poly.pdbx_strand_id
1 'polypeptide(L)' 'MNKKRLSTIVIGECEICNGPAKYLYFGVLSCQPCRMFFKRNAERGKELSKCDFDDHCEINVNNRH' A
#
# COMPACT_ATOMS: atom_id res chain seq x y z
N MET A 1 -21.34 3.11 -14.23
CA MET A 1 -20.28 4.11 -14.51
C MET A 1 -18.94 3.40 -14.68
N ASN A 2 -18.47 3.23 -15.92
CA ASN A 2 -17.23 2.53 -16.26
C ASN A 2 -16.00 3.38 -15.94
N LYS A 3 -15.44 3.27 -14.73
CA LYS A 3 -14.10 3.81 -14.45
C LYS A 3 -13.06 2.80 -14.91
N LYS A 4 -12.64 2.85 -16.17
CA LYS A 4 -11.38 2.22 -16.59
C LYS A 4 -10.27 2.81 -15.72
N ARG A 5 -9.70 2.02 -14.80
CA ARG A 5 -8.53 2.44 -14.01
C ARG A 5 -7.35 2.59 -14.97
N LEU A 6 -7.03 3.83 -15.32
CA LEU A 6 -5.74 4.15 -15.93
C LEU A 6 -4.67 3.96 -14.84
N SER A 7 -4.07 2.77 -14.79
CA SER A 7 -2.81 2.60 -14.07
C SER A 7 -1.72 3.19 -14.96
N THR A 8 -1.39 4.47 -14.75
CA THR A 8 -0.21 5.08 -15.35
C THR A 8 1.00 4.23 -14.97
N ILE A 9 1.75 3.78 -15.98
CA ILE A 9 3.01 3.06 -15.77
C ILE A 9 4.02 4.06 -15.23
N VAL A 10 4.49 3.83 -14.01
CA VAL A 10 5.50 4.63 -13.33
C VAL A 10 6.41 3.65 -12.62
N ILE A 11 7.67 3.57 -13.03
CA ILE A 11 8.64 2.65 -12.45
C ILE A 11 9.40 3.42 -11.37
N GLY A 12 9.47 2.85 -10.17
CA GLY A 12 10.17 3.48 -9.04
C GLY A 12 10.00 2.68 -7.76
N GLU A 13 10.17 3.37 -6.63
CA GLU A 13 10.04 2.79 -5.30
C GLU A 13 8.62 2.99 -4.74
N CYS A 14 8.14 1.97 -4.03
CA CYS A 14 6.86 2.00 -3.35
C CYS A 14 6.91 3.02 -2.21
N GLU A 15 6.05 4.03 -2.25
CA GLU A 15 6.00 5.11 -1.24
C GLU A 15 5.60 4.63 0.17
N ILE A 16 5.25 3.35 0.32
CA ILE A 16 4.85 2.74 1.61
C ILE A 16 5.99 1.94 2.26
N CYS A 17 6.85 1.29 1.46
CA CYS A 17 7.82 0.33 2.00
C CYS A 17 9.17 0.33 1.26
N ASN A 18 9.36 1.24 0.32
CA ASN A 18 10.53 1.40 -0.54
C ASN A 18 10.89 0.18 -1.41
N GLY A 19 10.00 -0.81 -1.51
CA GLY A 19 10.15 -1.94 -2.45
C GLY A 19 9.84 -1.55 -3.90
N PRO A 20 10.20 -2.38 -4.89
CA PRO A 20 10.00 -2.05 -6.30
C PRO A 20 8.51 -1.92 -6.68
N ALA A 21 8.17 -0.86 -7.41
CA ALA A 21 6.82 -0.54 -7.86
C ALA A 21 6.80 -0.13 -9.35
N LYS A 22 5.65 -0.33 -10.01
CA LYS A 22 5.49 -0.14 -11.47
C LYS A 22 4.27 0.68 -11.89
N TYR A 23 3.31 0.88 -11.00
CA TYR A 23 2.03 1.47 -11.35
C TYR A 23 1.50 2.32 -10.20
N LEU A 24 0.81 3.39 -10.56
CA LEU A 24 0.01 4.16 -9.59
C LEU A 24 -1.27 3.38 -9.27
N TYR A 25 -1.50 3.15 -7.97
CA TYR A 25 -2.75 2.61 -7.46
C TYR A 25 -3.30 3.55 -6.40
N PHE A 26 -4.57 3.94 -6.55
CA PHE A 26 -5.21 4.89 -5.63
C PHE A 26 -4.46 6.22 -5.50
N GLY A 27 -3.76 6.65 -6.57
CA GLY A 27 -2.99 7.90 -6.60
C GLY A 27 -1.56 7.80 -6.07
N VAL A 28 -1.13 6.63 -5.57
CA VAL A 28 0.19 6.44 -4.95
C VAL A 28 0.98 5.36 -5.70
N LEU A 29 2.29 5.56 -5.88
CA LEU A 29 3.17 4.53 -6.43
C LEU A 29 3.37 3.43 -5.38
N SER A 30 2.78 2.26 -5.62
CA SER A 30 2.78 1.17 -4.64
C SER A 30 3.07 -0.19 -5.25
N CYS A 31 3.79 -1.02 -4.50
CA CYS A 31 4.05 -2.41 -4.85
C CYS A 31 2.78 -3.28 -4.66
N GLN A 32 2.74 -4.45 -5.28
CA GLN A 32 1.57 -5.34 -5.22
C GLN A 32 1.17 -5.71 -3.77
N PRO A 33 2.10 -6.09 -2.85
CA PRO A 33 1.73 -6.41 -1.46
C PRO A 33 1.01 -5.26 -0.75
N CYS A 34 1.55 -4.03 -0.80
CA CYS A 34 0.93 -2.86 -0.17
C CYS A 34 -0.44 -2.54 -0.78
N ARG A 35 -0.58 -2.65 -2.11
CA ARG A 35 -1.88 -2.50 -2.79
C ARG A 35 -2.91 -3.51 -2.27
N MET A 36 -2.51 -4.78 -2.12
CA MET A 36 -3.42 -5.83 -1.67
C MET A 36 -3.79 -5.67 -0.21
N PHE A 37 -2.84 -5.25 0.64
CA PHE A 37 -3.11 -4.87 2.03
C PHE A 37 -4.16 -3.76 2.09
N PHE A 38 -3.94 -2.66 1.36
CA PHE A 38 -4.89 -1.55 1.31
C PHE A 38 -6.27 -2.00 0.82
N LYS A 39 -6.35 -2.78 -0.26
CA LYS A 39 -7.64 -3.28 -0.77
C LYS A 39 -8.41 -4.12 0.26
N ARG A 40 -7.72 -4.92 1.09
CA ARG A 40 -8.34 -5.77 2.12
C ARG A 40 -8.82 -4.96 3.33
N ASN A 41 -8.17 -3.85 3.62
CA ASN A 41 -8.30 -3.15 4.90
C ASN A 41 -8.92 -1.74 4.78
N ALA A 42 -8.99 -1.16 3.59
CA ALA A 42 -9.47 0.22 3.38
C ALA A 42 -10.89 0.47 3.89
N GLU A 43 -11.75 -0.55 3.85
CA GLU A 43 -13.15 -0.46 4.31
C GLU A 43 -13.31 -0.82 5.80
N ARG A 44 -12.29 -1.40 6.44
CA ARG A 44 -12.33 -1.89 7.83
C ARG A 44 -12.04 -0.78 8.87
N GLY A 45 -11.59 0.40 8.43
CA GLY A 45 -11.36 1.55 9.31
C GLY A 45 -10.38 1.28 10.45
N LYS A 46 -10.65 1.82 11.65
CA LYS A 46 -9.82 1.64 12.86
C LYS A 46 -10.03 0.30 13.58
N GLU A 47 -10.86 -0.59 13.03
CA GLU A 47 -11.04 -1.96 13.56
C GLU A 47 -9.92 -2.91 13.12
N LEU A 48 -8.89 -2.39 12.46
CA LEU A 48 -7.65 -3.11 12.24
C LEU A 48 -7.02 -3.47 13.58
N SER A 49 -6.33 -4.61 13.61
CA SER A 49 -5.59 -5.09 14.77
C SER A 49 -4.80 -3.94 15.40
N LYS A 50 -4.93 -3.80 16.72
CA LYS A 50 -4.10 -2.86 17.48
C LYS A 50 -2.63 -3.18 17.19
N CYS A 51 -1.80 -2.15 17.07
CA CYS A 51 -0.38 -2.37 17.05
C CYS A 51 0.03 -3.02 18.37
N ASP A 52 0.80 -4.10 18.31
CA ASP A 52 1.36 -4.75 19.49
C ASP A 52 2.54 -3.94 20.09
N PHE A 53 2.93 -2.84 19.42
CA PHE A 53 4.01 -1.93 19.80
C PHE A 53 3.44 -0.53 20.13
N ASP A 54 4.13 0.54 19.75
CA ASP A 54 3.84 1.93 20.10
C ASP A 54 3.36 2.79 18.91
N ASP A 55 2.92 2.16 17.82
CA ASP A 55 2.52 2.81 16.55
C ASP A 55 3.64 3.58 15.82
N HIS A 56 4.92 3.44 16.20
CA HIS A 56 6.07 4.09 15.53
C HIS A 56 6.85 3.14 14.59
N CYS A 57 6.19 2.13 14.03
CA CYS A 57 6.85 1.17 13.15
C CYS A 57 7.34 1.83 11.84
N GLU A 58 8.65 1.80 11.60
CA GLU A 58 9.21 2.14 10.29
C GLU A 58 8.93 1.00 9.30
N ILE A 59 8.13 1.26 8.26
CA ILE A 59 7.71 0.24 7.30
C ILE A 59 8.71 0.12 6.15
N ASN A 60 9.25 -1.07 5.95
CA ASN A 60 10.14 -1.44 4.85
C ASN A 60 9.82 -2.84 4.31
N VAL A 61 10.55 -3.28 3.28
CA VAL A 61 10.31 -4.58 2.63
C VAL A 61 10.41 -5.79 3.55
N ASN A 62 11.13 -5.68 4.67
CA ASN A 62 11.39 -6.77 5.60
C ASN A 62 10.33 -6.87 6.72
N ASN A 63 9.68 -5.77 7.10
CA ASN A 63 8.77 -5.71 8.26
C ASN A 63 7.34 -5.23 7.94
N ARG A 64 6.95 -5.15 6.67
CA ARG A 64 5.61 -4.69 6.20
C ARG A 64 4.45 -5.71 6.34
N HIS A 65 4.55 -6.70 7.23
CA HIS A 65 3.59 -7.82 7.33
C HIS A 65 2.70 -7.71 8.56
#